data_AF-A0A0B1S3D8-F1
#
_entry.id   AF-A0A0B1S3D8-F1
#
_cell.length_a   1.000
_cell.length_b   1.000
_cell.length_c   1.000
_cell.angle_alpha   90.00
_cell.angle_beta   90.00
_cell.angle_gamma   90.00
#
_symmetry.space_group_name_H-M   'P 1'
#
loop_
_entity.id
_entity.type
_entity.pdbx_description
1 polymer ?
#
loop_
_entity_poly.entity_id
_entity_poly.type
_entity_poly.pdbx_seq_one_letter_code
_entity_poly.pdbx_strand_id
1 'polypeptide(L)'
;MCYIITVPACLNAAEHALKCITLNGINDKNERVRDAAFEMLKLLKGHRYIRFFDVVPMEEILARLEIETSETVRRQIVPLIFKSFFPDLERVNRNDRMRRIAFLIKHGRICALTFHRLVFPLGLVTVKEAVEHIQLMTMLVYRTFSKGISADATLDSSTYSASMLLDDTVGTLSGPSQEMTMPDENNPIWKRSKIFLECVVVMWMSMRKALLETKYATEKQKLDNLETKVFKKLFQCFRTTSLIGTTMLIGSMLPPSSMDGITQSVLSLLNEKVVDESIMEPYLDATAQWRIEYLFDIINSGLSILQTEISVPEHSPPNKKKKSKELPPVDRLRKALRYLKYLLRSYSTNQLITCSYLYQLEQFYKVSEGFQSSA
;
A
#
# COMPACT_ATOMS: atom_id res chain seq x y z
N MET A 1 12.46 16.53 32.07
CA MET A 1 12.76 15.45 33.04
C MET A 1 14.24 15.07 33.13
N CYS A 2 15.18 15.74 32.43
CA CYS A 2 16.62 15.46 32.54
C CYS A 2 17.26 15.80 33.90
N TYR A 3 16.47 16.27 34.86
CA TYR A 3 16.88 16.65 36.22
C TYR A 3 16.10 15.91 37.30
N ILE A 4 15.52 14.73 37.01
CA ILE A 4 15.05 13.88 38.10
C ILE A 4 16.28 13.50 38.91
N ILE A 5 16.29 13.98 40.15
CA ILE A 5 17.34 13.81 41.14
C ILE A 5 17.71 12.33 41.17
N THR A 6 19.00 12.01 41.05
CA THR A 6 19.54 10.62 41.03
C THR A 6 19.37 9.88 42.37
N VAL A 7 18.55 10.42 43.27
CA VAL A 7 18.22 9.83 44.56
C VAL A 7 17.22 8.68 44.32
N PRO A 8 17.55 7.44 44.73
CA PRO A 8 16.71 6.27 44.47
C PRO A 8 15.26 6.42 44.93
N ALA A 9 15.02 7.04 46.09
CA ALA A 9 13.66 7.27 46.59
C ALA A 9 12.83 8.17 45.66
N CYS A 10 13.44 9.23 45.12
CA CYS A 10 12.78 10.14 44.17
C CYS A 10 12.50 9.44 42.84
N LEU A 11 13.43 8.63 42.35
CA LEU A 11 13.25 7.84 41.13
C LEU A 11 12.11 6.84 41.28
N ASN A 12 12.06 6.09 42.38
CA ASN A 12 11.01 5.12 42.65
C ASN A 12 9.63 5.80 42.80
N ALA A 13 9.57 6.93 43.51
CA ALA A 13 8.34 7.69 43.65
C ALA A 13 7.85 8.24 42.30
N ALA A 14 8.77 8.76 41.47
CA ALA A 14 8.46 9.25 40.13
C ALA A 14 7.97 8.12 39.22
N GLU A 15 8.67 6.99 39.18
CA GLU A 15 8.26 5.82 38.39
C GLU A 15 6.88 5.30 38.82
N HIS A 16 6.63 5.21 40.13
CA HIS A 16 5.33 4.80 40.67
C HIS A 16 4.21 5.77 40.28
N ALA A 17 4.43 7.07 40.46
CA ALA A 17 3.46 8.10 40.05
C ALA A 17 3.17 8.02 38.54
N LEU A 18 4.21 7.85 37.72
CA LEU A 18 4.06 7.68 36.27
C LEU A 18 3.22 6.44 35.94
N LYS A 19 3.46 5.30 36.60
CA LYS A 19 2.65 4.07 36.40
C LYS A 19 1.18 4.31 36.72
N CYS A 20 0.87 5.05 37.80
CA CYS A 20 -0.51 5.33 38.21
C CYS A 20 -1.27 6.23 37.22
N ILE A 21 -0.60 7.21 36.61
CA ILE A 21 -1.27 8.21 35.76
C ILE A 21 -1.24 7.86 34.27
N THR A 22 -0.19 7.20 33.79
CA THR A 22 0.07 7.13 32.35
C THR A 22 -0.90 6.20 31.63
N LEU A 23 -1.23 5.03 32.19
CA LEU A 23 -2.14 4.08 31.54
C LEU A 23 -3.52 4.71 31.29
N ASN A 24 -4.04 5.45 32.28
CA ASN A 24 -5.30 6.18 32.16
C ASN A 24 -5.14 7.37 31.20
N GLY A 25 -4.01 8.09 31.26
CA GLY A 25 -3.73 9.25 30.41
C GLY A 25 -3.65 8.89 28.93
N ILE A 26 -2.92 7.84 28.56
CA ILE A 26 -2.88 7.35 27.17
C ILE A 26 -4.25 6.81 26.74
N ASN A 27 -5.08 6.41 27.70
CA ASN A 27 -6.40 5.85 27.44
C ASN A 27 -7.58 6.82 27.55
N ASP A 28 -7.32 8.10 27.81
CA ASP A 28 -8.35 9.11 28.09
C ASP A 28 -9.27 9.35 26.88
N LYS A 29 -10.51 9.77 27.13
CA LYS A 29 -11.48 10.13 26.07
C LYS A 29 -11.05 11.40 25.33
N ASN A 30 -10.41 12.34 26.02
CA ASN A 30 -9.96 13.60 25.48
C ASN A 30 -8.60 13.46 24.78
N GLU A 31 -8.56 13.81 23.49
CA GLU A 31 -7.36 13.79 22.67
C GLU A 31 -6.18 14.55 23.30
N ARG A 32 -6.44 15.72 23.92
CA ARG A 32 -5.38 16.55 24.50
C ARG A 32 -4.70 15.88 25.69
N VAL A 33 -5.45 15.09 26.45
CA VAL A 33 -4.89 14.33 27.59
C VAL A 33 -4.02 13.20 27.07
N ARG A 34 -4.45 12.50 26.00
CA ARG A 34 -3.65 11.46 25.36
C ARG A 34 -2.36 12.00 24.76
N ASP A 35 -2.45 13.11 24.04
CA ASP A 35 -1.29 13.80 23.45
C ASP A 35 -0.28 14.18 24.55
N ALA A 36 -0.74 14.80 25.65
CA ALA A 36 0.10 15.15 26.80
C ALA A 36 0.72 13.91 27.49
N ALA A 37 -0.02 12.81 27.60
CA ALA A 37 0.50 11.56 28.17
C ALA A 37 1.62 10.96 27.31
N PHE A 38 1.49 10.97 25.98
CA PHE A 38 2.55 10.52 25.08
C PHE A 38 3.73 11.50 25.03
N GLU A 39 3.49 12.81 25.13
CA GLU A 39 4.57 13.80 25.30
C GLU A 39 5.38 13.51 26.55
N MET A 40 4.73 13.26 27.69
CA MET A 40 5.38 12.87 28.93
C MET A 40 6.21 11.57 28.77
N LEU A 41 5.66 10.54 28.11
CA LEU A 41 6.40 9.30 27.86
C LEU A 41 7.64 9.53 26.98
N LYS A 42 7.57 10.43 25.98
CA LYS A 42 8.74 10.80 25.17
C LYS A 42 9.83 11.49 26.00
N LEU A 43 9.49 12.22 27.07
CA LEU A 43 10.48 12.81 27.98
C LEU A 43 11.30 11.76 28.74
N LEU A 44 10.85 10.50 28.80
CA LEU A 44 11.61 9.37 29.36
C LEU A 44 12.58 8.76 28.34
N LYS A 45 12.53 9.17 27.07
CA LYS A 45 13.43 8.65 26.04
C LYS A 45 14.88 9.01 26.37
N GLY A 46 15.72 7.99 26.51
CA GLY A 46 17.13 8.17 26.88
C GLY A 46 17.36 8.40 28.38
N HIS A 47 16.31 8.36 29.20
CA HIS A 47 16.48 8.41 30.65
C HIS A 47 17.15 7.11 31.15
N ARG A 48 18.18 7.25 31.99
CA ARG A 48 19.06 6.13 32.37
C ARG A 48 18.37 5.07 33.24
N TYR A 49 17.41 5.49 34.06
CA TYR A 49 16.83 4.65 35.13
C TYR A 49 15.39 4.21 34.89
N ILE A 50 14.63 4.99 34.12
CA ILE A 50 13.19 4.78 33.91
C ILE A 50 12.99 4.75 32.41
N ARG A 51 12.59 3.61 31.86
CA ARG A 51 12.26 3.49 30.44
C ARG A 51 10.75 3.58 30.31
N PHE A 52 10.26 4.12 29.19
CA PHE A 52 8.81 4.29 29.00
C PHE A 52 8.04 2.96 29.13
N PHE A 53 8.65 1.84 28.72
CA PHE A 53 8.03 0.52 28.79
C PHE A 53 8.08 -0.12 30.18
N ASP A 54 8.84 0.47 31.11
CA ASP A 54 8.73 0.14 32.53
C ASP A 54 7.51 0.82 33.15
N VAL A 55 7.04 1.94 32.57
CA VAL A 55 5.87 2.71 33.02
C VAL A 55 4.56 2.17 32.42
N VAL A 56 4.55 1.92 31.11
CA VAL A 56 3.39 1.36 30.40
C VAL A 56 3.87 0.25 29.46
N PRO A 57 3.31 -0.97 29.55
CA PRO A 57 3.69 -2.07 28.66
C PRO A 57 3.59 -1.70 27.17
N MET A 58 4.49 -2.25 26.35
CA MET A 58 4.49 -1.99 24.91
C MET A 58 3.15 -2.36 24.28
N GLU A 59 2.53 -3.45 24.74
CA GLU A 59 1.26 -3.97 24.29
C GLU A 59 0.12 -2.96 24.43
N GLU A 60 0.09 -2.20 25.52
CA GLU A 60 -0.89 -1.13 25.76
C GLU A 60 -0.70 0.04 24.80
N ILE A 61 0.56 0.40 24.51
CA ILE A 61 0.90 1.44 23.53
C ILE A 61 0.48 1.01 22.12
N LEU A 62 0.72 -0.25 21.75
CA LEU A 62 0.33 -0.82 20.46
C LEU A 62 -1.19 -0.95 20.33
N ALA A 63 -1.88 -1.40 21.38
CA ALA A 63 -3.33 -1.45 21.43
C ALA A 63 -3.95 -0.06 21.25
N ARG A 64 -3.37 0.95 21.91
CA ARG A 64 -3.74 2.35 21.70
C ARG A 64 -3.49 2.80 20.27
N LEU A 65 -2.35 2.47 19.65
CA LEU A 65 -2.06 2.83 18.26
C LEU A 65 -3.03 2.18 17.25
N GLU A 66 -3.51 0.96 17.53
CA GLU A 66 -4.47 0.24 16.68
C GLU A 66 -5.81 0.98 16.57
N ILE A 67 -6.28 1.56 17.69
CA ILE A 67 -7.60 2.20 17.77
C ILE A 67 -7.56 3.74 17.72
N GLU A 68 -6.38 4.36 17.84
CA GLU A 68 -6.25 5.82 17.89
C GLU A 68 -6.76 6.45 16.59
N THR A 69 -7.65 7.42 16.72
CA THR A 69 -8.24 8.15 15.58
C THR A 69 -7.55 9.47 15.31
N SER A 70 -6.92 10.08 16.31
CA SER A 70 -6.20 11.35 16.17
C SER A 70 -4.86 11.15 15.48
N GLU A 71 -4.66 11.90 14.39
CA GLU A 71 -3.38 11.98 13.69
C GLU A 71 -2.28 12.60 14.56
N THR A 72 -2.63 13.59 15.38
CA THR A 72 -1.71 14.25 16.33
C THR A 72 -1.14 13.22 17.30
N VAL A 73 -2.01 12.43 17.94
CA VAL A 73 -1.60 11.41 18.91
C VAL A 73 -0.78 10.30 18.23
N ARG A 74 -1.18 9.83 17.05
CA ARG A 74 -0.39 8.85 16.27
C ARG A 74 1.03 9.34 15.99
N ARG A 75 1.20 10.63 15.70
CA ARG A 75 2.51 11.28 15.49
C ARG A 75 3.35 11.37 16.76
N GLN A 76 2.77 11.24 17.94
CA GLN A 76 3.50 11.08 19.20
C GLN A 76 3.92 9.64 19.47
N ILE A 77 3.04 8.68 19.17
CA ILE A 77 3.27 7.26 19.45
C ILE A 77 4.41 6.71 18.59
N VAL A 78 4.41 6.98 17.28
CA VAL A 78 5.37 6.37 16.35
C VAL A 78 6.84 6.68 16.72
N PRO A 79 7.25 7.93 17.01
CA PRO A 79 8.61 8.23 17.47
C PRO A 79 9.02 7.58 18.80
N LEU A 80 8.04 7.30 19.67
CA LEU A 80 8.27 6.63 20.96
C LEU A 80 8.67 5.17 20.73
N ILE A 81 7.93 4.46 19.87
CA ILE A 81 8.15 3.02 19.60
C ILE A 81 9.16 2.74 18.47
N PHE A 82 9.59 3.77 17.73
CA PHE A 82 10.44 3.64 16.55
C PHE A 82 11.66 2.74 16.73
N LYS A 83 12.48 2.99 17.75
CA LYS A 83 13.71 2.20 17.98
C LYS A 83 13.44 0.76 18.41
N SER A 84 12.24 0.47 18.90
CA SER A 84 11.82 -0.91 19.17
C SER A 84 11.65 -1.69 17.87
N PHE A 85 11.08 -1.09 16.82
CA PHE A 85 10.77 -1.78 15.56
C PHE A 85 11.78 -1.55 14.44
N PHE A 86 12.54 -0.46 14.53
CA PHE A 86 13.58 -0.07 13.60
C PHE A 86 14.90 0.20 14.37
N PRO A 87 15.52 -0.85 14.93
CA PRO A 87 16.78 -0.70 15.65
C PRO A 87 17.93 -0.33 14.70
N ASP A 88 18.98 0.27 15.27
CA ASP A 88 20.21 0.59 14.56
C ASP A 88 20.86 -0.69 14.04
N LEU A 89 21.19 -0.73 12.73
CA LEU A 89 21.73 -1.93 12.08
C LEU A 89 23.11 -2.33 12.62
N GLU A 90 23.84 -1.41 13.23
CA GLU A 90 25.09 -1.70 13.95
C GLU A 90 24.87 -2.62 15.16
N ARG A 91 23.65 -2.65 15.71
CA ARG A 91 23.32 -3.37 16.94
C ARG A 91 22.52 -4.64 16.70
N VAL A 92 21.82 -4.72 15.57
CA VAL A 92 20.80 -5.73 15.31
C VAL A 92 20.83 -6.09 13.83
N ASN A 93 20.82 -7.40 13.51
CA ASN A 93 20.84 -7.83 12.13
C ASN A 93 19.48 -7.53 11.41
N ARG A 94 19.48 -7.56 10.08
CA ARG A 94 18.28 -7.27 9.27
C ARG A 94 17.10 -8.21 9.58
N ASN A 95 17.38 -9.45 9.99
CA ASN A 95 16.37 -10.47 10.27
C ASN A 95 15.60 -10.18 11.55
N ASP A 96 16.31 -9.74 12.58
CA ASP A 96 15.71 -9.34 13.85
C ASP A 96 14.74 -8.17 13.62
N ARG A 97 15.08 -7.19 12.76
CA ARG A 97 14.15 -6.13 12.35
C ARG A 97 12.85 -6.71 11.79
N MET A 98 12.94 -7.65 10.84
CA MET A 98 11.74 -8.29 10.27
C MET A 98 10.93 -9.09 11.29
N ARG A 99 11.58 -9.75 12.27
CA ARG A 99 10.87 -10.42 13.37
C ARG A 99 10.12 -9.41 14.25
N ARG A 100 10.69 -8.24 14.52
CA ARG A 100 10.02 -7.17 15.26
C ARG A 100 8.86 -6.57 14.47
N ILE A 101 8.99 -6.41 13.16
CA ILE A 101 7.86 -6.00 12.30
C ILE A 101 6.77 -7.08 12.28
N ALA A 102 7.13 -8.37 12.22
CA ALA A 102 6.15 -9.46 12.32
C ALA A 102 5.42 -9.46 13.67
N PHE A 103 6.11 -9.09 14.76
CA PHE A 103 5.48 -8.86 16.07
C PHE A 103 4.51 -7.68 16.03
N LEU A 104 4.88 -6.55 15.44
CA LEU A 104 3.98 -5.40 15.26
C LEU A 104 2.71 -5.79 14.48
N ILE A 105 2.87 -6.53 13.37
CA ILE A 105 1.75 -7.04 12.57
C ILE A 105 0.86 -7.98 13.38
N LYS A 106 1.45 -8.83 14.23
CA LYS A 106 0.68 -9.73 15.11
C LYS A 106 -0.18 -8.95 16.10
N HIS A 107 0.27 -7.78 16.56
CA HIS A 107 -0.47 -6.93 17.48
C HIS A 107 -1.64 -6.19 16.83
N GLY A 108 -1.52 -5.85 15.55
CA GLY A 108 -2.63 -5.24 14.84
C GLY A 108 -2.27 -4.75 13.44
N ARG A 109 -3.26 -4.69 12.57
CA ARG A 109 -3.07 -4.25 11.19
C ARG A 109 -2.92 -2.72 11.15
N ILE A 110 -3.80 -1.99 11.85
CA ILE A 110 -3.81 -0.53 11.79
C ILE A 110 -2.54 0.05 12.43
N CYS A 111 -2.03 -0.55 13.50
CA CYS A 111 -0.80 -0.12 14.15
C CYS A 111 0.42 -0.34 13.24
N ALA A 112 0.52 -1.49 12.56
CA ALA A 112 1.58 -1.75 11.60
C ALA A 112 1.56 -0.78 10.41
N LEU A 113 0.39 -0.53 9.83
CA LEU A 113 0.24 0.42 8.72
C LEU A 113 0.52 1.85 9.16
N THR A 114 0.04 2.25 10.33
CA THR A 114 0.27 3.60 10.87
C THR A 114 1.74 3.85 11.13
N PHE A 115 2.46 2.86 11.70
CA PHE A 115 3.90 2.91 11.89
C PHE A 115 4.63 3.17 10.57
N HIS A 116 4.42 2.31 9.56
CA HIS A 116 5.11 2.42 8.27
C HIS A 116 4.71 3.66 7.46
N ARG A 117 3.47 4.15 7.60
CA ARG A 117 3.03 5.41 6.97
C ARG A 117 3.73 6.63 7.57
N LEU A 118 4.06 6.60 8.86
CA LEU A 118 4.57 7.77 9.59
C LEU A 118 6.10 7.81 9.75
N VAL A 119 6.80 6.67 9.63
CA VAL A 119 8.26 6.65 9.84
C VAL A 119 9.03 7.63 8.95
N PHE A 120 8.68 7.72 7.66
CA PHE A 120 9.35 8.63 6.73
C PHE A 120 8.88 10.09 6.87
N PRO A 121 7.56 10.42 6.89
CA PRO A 121 7.10 11.80 7.07
C PRO A 121 7.50 12.47 8.39
N LEU A 122 7.81 11.68 9.43
CA LEU A 122 8.32 12.18 10.70
C LEU A 122 9.85 12.34 10.73
N GLY A 123 10.55 12.07 9.62
CA GLY A 123 12.00 12.18 9.52
C GLY A 123 12.75 11.15 10.38
N LEU A 124 12.12 10.02 10.72
CA LEU A 124 12.75 8.98 11.54
C LEU A 124 13.70 8.09 10.73
N VAL A 125 13.53 8.06 9.40
CA VAL A 125 14.36 7.34 8.44
C VAL A 125 14.67 8.22 7.25
N THR A 126 15.85 8.03 6.67
CA THR A 126 16.26 8.62 5.39
C THR A 126 15.56 7.92 4.21
N VAL A 127 15.59 8.53 3.02
CA VAL A 127 15.08 7.89 1.79
C VAL A 127 15.77 6.55 1.54
N LYS A 128 17.11 6.48 1.72
CA LYS A 128 17.88 5.27 1.55
C LYS A 128 17.43 4.15 2.49
N GLU A 129 17.35 4.43 3.79
CA GLU A 129 16.91 3.44 4.79
C GLU A 129 15.48 2.97 4.54
N ALA A 130 14.63 3.88 4.06
CA ALA A 130 13.24 3.57 3.77
C ALA A 130 13.09 2.69 2.52
N VAL A 131 13.85 2.96 1.44
CA VAL A 131 13.93 2.07 0.26
C VAL A 131 14.46 0.70 0.66
N GLU A 132 15.56 0.63 1.41
CA GLU A 132 16.12 -0.64 1.88
C GLU A 132 15.10 -1.44 2.70
N HIS A 133 14.33 -0.78 3.58
CA HIS A 133 13.30 -1.43 4.38
C HIS A 133 12.14 -1.96 3.53
N ILE A 134 11.68 -1.20 2.53
CA ILE A 134 10.68 -1.67 1.56
C ILE A 134 11.20 -2.91 0.85
N GLN A 135 12.42 -2.87 0.30
CA GLN A 135 13.01 -4.00 -0.40
C GLN A 135 13.13 -5.26 0.49
N LEU A 136 13.47 -5.09 1.78
CA LEU A 136 13.52 -6.21 2.73
C LEU A 136 12.13 -6.83 2.97
N MET A 137 11.09 -6.02 3.15
CA MET A 137 9.72 -6.52 3.30
C MET A 137 9.22 -7.22 2.04
N THR A 138 9.45 -6.63 0.87
CA THR A 138 9.07 -7.21 -0.42
C THR A 138 9.78 -8.54 -0.67
N MET A 139 11.09 -8.60 -0.42
CA MET A 139 11.86 -9.83 -0.56
C MET A 139 11.44 -10.93 0.42
N LEU A 140 11.07 -10.55 1.65
CA LEU A 140 10.54 -11.48 2.63
C LEU A 140 9.27 -12.14 2.09
N VAL A 141 8.31 -11.33 1.63
CA VAL A 141 7.05 -11.82 1.08
C VAL A 141 7.29 -12.69 -0.15
N TYR A 142 8.12 -12.23 -1.09
CA TYR A 142 8.45 -12.99 -2.30
C TYR A 142 8.98 -14.38 -1.95
N ARG A 143 10.00 -14.48 -1.08
CA ARG A 143 10.61 -15.76 -0.71
C ARG A 143 9.64 -16.68 0.03
N THR A 144 8.79 -16.12 0.90
CA THR A 144 7.75 -16.89 1.60
C THR A 144 6.84 -17.62 0.61
N PHE A 145 6.57 -17.02 -0.55
CA PHE A 145 5.75 -17.66 -1.55
C PHE A 145 6.51 -18.50 -2.58
N SER A 146 7.74 -18.13 -2.94
CA SER A 146 8.55 -18.93 -3.89
C SER A 146 8.96 -20.29 -3.35
N LYS A 147 9.17 -20.44 -2.03
CA LYS A 147 9.56 -21.72 -1.41
C LYS A 147 8.38 -22.67 -1.13
N GLY A 148 7.15 -22.26 -1.46
CA GLY A 148 5.93 -22.94 -1.03
C GLY A 148 5.64 -22.73 0.47
N ILE A 149 4.37 -22.76 0.86
CA ILE A 149 3.93 -22.59 2.27
C ILE A 149 4.17 -23.89 3.06
N SER A 150 5.35 -24.50 2.93
CA SER A 150 5.67 -25.75 3.64
C SER A 150 5.63 -25.54 5.15
N ALA A 151 4.90 -26.44 5.82
CA ALA A 151 4.65 -26.46 7.24
C ALA A 151 5.90 -26.82 8.05
N ASP A 152 6.81 -25.85 8.22
CA ASP A 152 7.70 -25.76 9.39
C ASP A 152 8.24 -24.33 9.57
N ALA A 153 7.38 -23.33 9.32
CA ALA A 153 7.70 -21.92 9.52
C ALA A 153 7.33 -21.47 10.94
N THR A 154 7.77 -22.22 11.96
CA THR A 154 8.07 -21.58 13.25
C THR A 154 9.19 -20.57 13.02
N LEU A 155 9.26 -19.55 13.87
CA LEU A 155 10.21 -18.43 13.79
C LEU A 155 11.69 -18.86 14.00
N ASP A 156 12.01 -20.14 13.80
CA ASP A 156 13.28 -20.76 14.11
C ASP A 156 14.26 -20.54 12.97
N SER A 157 15.01 -19.44 13.10
CA SER A 157 16.40 -19.19 12.69
C SER A 157 16.87 -19.45 11.25
N SER A 158 16.45 -20.51 10.56
CA SER A 158 17.05 -21.01 9.31
C SER A 158 16.58 -20.31 8.02
N THR A 159 15.33 -19.81 7.98
CA THR A 159 14.80 -19.14 6.76
C THR A 159 15.41 -17.76 6.56
N TYR A 160 15.80 -17.11 7.67
CA TYR A 160 16.28 -15.73 7.67
C TYR A 160 17.82 -15.64 7.60
N SER A 161 18.55 -16.67 8.07
CA SER A 161 20.01 -16.60 8.24
C SER A 161 20.84 -16.55 6.95
N ALA A 162 20.36 -17.08 5.82
CA ALA A 162 21.19 -17.29 4.63
C ALA A 162 20.90 -16.36 3.43
N SER A 163 19.84 -15.55 3.42
CA SER A 163 19.39 -14.93 2.17
C SER A 163 18.67 -13.61 2.41
N MET A 164 19.42 -12.52 2.60
CA MET A 164 18.91 -11.12 2.61
C MET A 164 19.95 -10.13 2.05
N LEU A 165 20.92 -10.61 1.27
CA LEU A 165 21.75 -9.74 0.44
C LEU A 165 20.92 -9.33 -0.78
N LEU A 166 20.65 -8.03 -0.87
CA LEU A 166 19.87 -7.43 -1.96
C LEU A 166 20.56 -7.61 -3.31
N ASP A 167 21.90 -7.72 -3.32
CA ASP A 167 22.72 -7.76 -4.54
C ASP A 167 22.65 -9.10 -5.30
N ASP A 168 22.58 -10.25 -4.61
CA ASP A 168 22.58 -11.58 -5.29
C ASP A 168 21.19 -12.03 -5.75
N THR A 169 20.12 -11.41 -5.27
CA THR A 169 18.76 -11.94 -5.50
C THR A 169 18.11 -11.38 -6.78
N VAL A 170 18.51 -10.19 -7.24
CA VAL A 170 17.94 -9.58 -8.46
C VAL A 170 18.28 -10.41 -9.72
N GLY A 171 19.42 -11.11 -9.72
CA GLY A 171 19.82 -12.05 -10.79
C GLY A 171 19.06 -13.38 -10.78
N THR A 172 18.71 -13.90 -9.60
CA THR A 172 18.02 -15.20 -9.43
C THR A 172 16.51 -15.15 -9.66
N LEU A 173 15.90 -13.95 -9.73
CA LEU A 173 14.50 -13.74 -10.13
C LEU A 173 14.20 -14.10 -11.61
N SER A 174 15.23 -14.45 -12.38
CA SER A 174 15.18 -14.76 -13.82
C SER A 174 14.98 -16.25 -14.14
N GLY A 175 14.86 -17.11 -13.12
CA GLY A 175 14.68 -18.56 -13.31
C GLY A 175 13.32 -18.96 -13.90
N PRO A 176 13.23 -20.15 -14.53
CA PRO A 176 11.99 -20.64 -15.13
C PRO A 176 10.90 -20.72 -14.06
N SER A 177 9.70 -20.30 -14.43
CA SER A 177 8.46 -20.26 -13.66
C SER A 177 8.38 -21.27 -12.51
N GLN A 178 8.85 -20.89 -11.33
CA GLN A 178 8.53 -21.62 -10.11
C GLN A 178 7.04 -21.40 -9.87
N GLU A 179 6.23 -22.44 -10.12
CA GLU A 179 4.79 -22.40 -9.89
C GLU A 179 4.55 -22.16 -8.39
N MET A 180 4.12 -20.95 -8.08
CA MET A 180 3.65 -20.59 -6.76
C MET A 180 2.34 -21.33 -6.53
N THR A 181 2.32 -22.26 -5.58
CA THR A 181 1.14 -23.09 -5.28
C THR A 181 -0.04 -22.19 -4.90
N MET A 182 -1.26 -22.56 -5.33
CA MET A 182 -2.47 -21.80 -4.98
C MET A 182 -2.54 -21.60 -3.46
N PRO A 183 -2.50 -20.35 -2.99
CA PRO A 183 -2.28 -20.08 -1.57
C PRO A 183 -3.58 -20.20 -0.77
N ASP A 184 -3.51 -20.89 0.37
CA ASP A 184 -4.59 -20.90 1.36
C ASP A 184 -4.71 -19.53 2.04
N GLU A 185 -5.78 -18.80 1.76
CA GLU A 185 -5.99 -17.46 2.33
C GLU A 185 -6.24 -17.46 3.84
N ASN A 186 -6.63 -18.61 4.41
CA ASN A 186 -6.81 -18.74 5.85
C ASN A 186 -5.50 -18.94 6.60
N ASN A 187 -4.43 -19.30 5.89
CA ASN A 187 -3.12 -19.54 6.46
C ASN A 187 -2.58 -18.30 7.20
N PRO A 188 -2.06 -18.43 8.42
CA PRO A 188 -1.53 -17.29 9.18
C PRO A 188 -0.33 -16.62 8.49
N ILE A 189 0.46 -17.36 7.72
CA ILE A 189 1.57 -16.84 6.92
C ILE A 189 1.02 -15.98 5.78
N TRP A 190 -0.05 -16.42 5.11
CA TRP A 190 -0.73 -15.63 4.08
C TRP A 190 -1.23 -14.30 4.63
N LYS A 191 -1.99 -14.34 5.73
CA LYS A 191 -2.55 -13.15 6.39
C LYS A 191 -1.45 -12.17 6.82
N ARG A 192 -0.31 -12.69 7.29
CA ARG A 192 0.85 -11.85 7.65
C ARG A 192 1.51 -11.24 6.41
N SER A 193 1.77 -12.03 5.36
CA SER A 193 2.36 -11.55 4.10
C SER A 193 1.51 -10.47 3.44
N LYS A 194 0.17 -10.59 3.55
CA LYS A 194 -0.75 -9.54 3.13
C LYS A 194 -0.46 -8.21 3.82
N ILE A 195 -0.35 -8.22 5.14
CA ILE A 195 -0.09 -6.98 5.90
C ILE A 195 1.31 -6.43 5.61
N PHE A 196 2.31 -7.28 5.37
CA PHE A 196 3.64 -6.83 4.90
C PHE A 196 3.56 -6.08 3.57
N LEU A 197 2.83 -6.59 2.58
CA LEU A 197 2.64 -5.89 1.30
C LEU A 197 1.88 -4.58 1.48
N GLU A 198 0.88 -4.54 2.35
CA GLU A 198 0.19 -3.28 2.67
C GLU A 198 1.13 -2.28 3.36
N CYS A 199 2.06 -2.74 4.22
CA CYS A 199 3.11 -1.91 4.81
C CYS A 199 4.07 -1.35 3.76
N VAL A 200 4.45 -2.15 2.76
CA VAL A 200 5.22 -1.71 1.58
C VAL A 200 4.48 -0.58 0.87
N VAL A 201 3.19 -0.76 0.58
CA VAL A 201 2.38 0.24 -0.13
C VAL A 201 2.33 1.57 0.63
N VAL A 202 1.95 1.56 1.91
CA VAL A 202 1.80 2.82 2.67
C VAL A 202 3.12 3.55 2.88
N MET A 203 4.23 2.80 3.04
CA MET A 203 5.56 3.38 3.18
C MET A 203 6.03 3.99 1.86
N TRP A 204 5.89 3.27 0.75
CA TRP A 204 6.25 3.79 -0.57
C TRP A 204 5.41 5.02 -0.94
N MET A 205 4.10 4.99 -0.72
CA MET A 205 3.23 6.15 -0.93
C MET A 205 3.70 7.38 -0.15
N SER A 206 4.13 7.20 1.11
CA SER A 206 4.64 8.30 1.94
C SER A 206 5.92 8.94 1.38
N MET A 207 6.69 8.21 0.58
CA MET A 207 7.94 8.65 -0.05
C MET A 207 7.78 9.10 -1.50
N ARG A 208 6.59 8.94 -2.11
CA ARG A 208 6.39 9.14 -3.56
C ARG A 208 6.91 10.49 -4.04
N LYS A 209 6.63 11.58 -3.30
CA LYS A 209 7.11 12.92 -3.64
C LYS A 209 8.63 13.04 -3.56
N ALA A 210 9.26 12.49 -2.53
CA ALA A 210 10.70 12.55 -2.35
C ALA A 210 11.43 11.78 -3.46
N LEU A 211 10.91 10.62 -3.88
CA LEU A 211 11.49 9.83 -4.96
C LEU A 211 11.41 10.50 -6.35
N LEU A 212 10.65 11.59 -6.50
CA LEU A 212 10.67 12.39 -7.74
C LEU A 212 11.87 13.33 -7.82
N GLU A 213 12.55 13.59 -6.70
CA GLU A 213 13.74 14.45 -6.68
C GLU A 213 14.93 13.76 -7.33
N THR A 214 15.64 14.49 -8.20
CA THR A 214 16.75 13.94 -9.02
C THR A 214 17.88 13.34 -8.18
N LYS A 215 18.14 13.89 -6.99
CA LYS A 215 19.15 13.37 -6.05
C LYS A 215 18.86 11.96 -5.53
N TYR A 216 17.62 11.48 -5.64
CA TYR A 216 17.21 10.13 -5.24
C TYR A 216 16.92 9.21 -6.44
N ALA A 217 17.40 9.56 -7.64
CA ALA A 217 17.18 8.77 -8.84
C ALA A 217 17.74 7.34 -8.70
N THR A 218 18.88 7.17 -8.03
CA THR A 218 19.48 5.85 -7.79
C THR A 218 18.62 4.98 -6.88
N GLU A 219 18.14 5.53 -5.75
CA GLU A 219 17.24 4.84 -4.83
C GLU A 219 15.91 4.47 -5.51
N LYS A 220 15.34 5.40 -6.29
CA LYS A 220 14.14 5.15 -7.09
C LYS A 220 14.36 4.01 -8.08
N GLN A 221 15.43 4.05 -8.87
CA GLN A 221 15.73 3.01 -9.85
C GLN A 221 15.92 1.63 -9.20
N LYS A 222 16.60 1.58 -8.05
CA LYS A 222 16.76 0.33 -7.27
C LYS A 222 15.41 -0.23 -6.81
N LEU A 223 14.51 0.64 -6.33
CA LEU A 223 13.18 0.26 -5.91
C LEU A 223 12.35 -0.24 -7.11
N ASP A 224 12.27 0.56 -8.18
CA ASP A 224 11.52 0.23 -9.40
C ASP A 224 11.97 -1.12 -10.00
N ASN A 225 13.28 -1.38 -10.05
CA ASN A 225 13.84 -2.61 -10.62
C ASN A 225 13.41 -3.86 -9.84
N LEU A 226 13.47 -3.81 -8.50
CA LEU A 226 13.09 -4.95 -7.66
C LEU A 226 11.57 -5.16 -7.71
N GLU A 227 10.83 -4.08 -7.48
CA GLU A 227 9.38 -4.11 -7.35
C GLU A 227 8.72 -4.50 -8.67
N THR A 228 9.27 -4.10 -9.82
CA THR A 228 8.82 -4.59 -11.14
C THR A 228 8.91 -6.11 -11.24
N LYS A 229 10.05 -6.70 -10.83
CA LYS A 229 10.27 -8.15 -10.91
C LYS A 229 9.33 -8.91 -9.99
N VAL A 230 9.19 -8.43 -8.75
CA VAL A 230 8.32 -9.08 -7.76
C VAL A 230 6.85 -8.90 -8.14
N PHE A 231 6.43 -7.69 -8.53
CA PHE A 231 5.07 -7.41 -8.99
C PHE A 231 4.64 -8.37 -10.11
N LYS A 232 5.49 -8.59 -11.12
CA LYS A 232 5.16 -9.52 -12.22
C LYS A 232 4.81 -10.92 -11.73
N LYS A 233 5.52 -11.40 -10.70
CA LYS A 233 5.25 -12.70 -10.07
C LYS A 233 3.99 -12.64 -9.19
N LEU A 234 3.85 -11.64 -8.33
CA LEU A 234 2.66 -11.47 -7.49
C LEU A 234 1.39 -11.36 -8.33
N PHE A 235 1.43 -10.62 -9.45
CA PHE A 235 0.30 -10.45 -10.36
C PHE A 235 -0.14 -11.78 -10.98
N GLN A 236 0.81 -12.63 -11.38
CA GLN A 236 0.50 -13.95 -11.91
C GLN A 236 -0.15 -14.85 -10.85
N CYS A 237 0.36 -14.82 -9.63
CA CYS A 237 -0.06 -15.74 -8.57
C CYS A 237 -1.34 -15.28 -7.84
N PHE A 238 -1.58 -13.98 -7.74
CA PHE A 238 -2.65 -13.39 -6.92
C PHE A 238 -3.82 -12.87 -7.72
N ARG A 239 -3.86 -13.12 -9.02
CA ARG A 239 -4.91 -12.61 -9.93
C ARG A 239 -6.33 -12.92 -9.46
N THR A 240 -6.51 -14.04 -8.75
CA THR A 240 -7.81 -14.53 -8.28
C THR A 240 -7.94 -14.55 -6.75
N THR A 241 -7.04 -13.89 -6.02
CA THR A 241 -7.03 -13.89 -4.54
C THR A 241 -7.37 -12.50 -4.00
N SER A 242 -7.63 -12.40 -2.69
CA SER A 242 -7.87 -11.11 -2.04
C SER A 242 -6.64 -10.17 -2.02
N LEU A 243 -5.47 -10.63 -2.48
CA LEU A 243 -4.25 -9.83 -2.62
C LEU A 243 -4.14 -9.08 -3.94
N ILE A 244 -5.04 -9.31 -4.90
CA ILE A 244 -4.97 -8.63 -6.19
C ILE A 244 -5.01 -7.11 -6.03
N GLY A 245 -5.85 -6.58 -5.12
CA GLY A 245 -5.95 -5.15 -4.87
C GLY A 245 -4.62 -4.53 -4.41
N THR A 246 -4.01 -5.08 -3.37
CA THR A 246 -2.69 -4.64 -2.87
C THR A 246 -1.61 -4.79 -3.93
N THR A 247 -1.64 -5.88 -4.71
CA THR A 247 -0.71 -6.11 -5.81
C THR A 247 -0.84 -5.02 -6.87
N MET A 248 -2.05 -4.73 -7.33
CA MET A 248 -2.31 -3.68 -8.31
C MET A 248 -1.95 -2.29 -7.81
N LEU A 249 -2.11 -2.00 -6.50
CA LEU A 249 -1.62 -0.75 -5.90
C LEU A 249 -0.09 -0.63 -5.99
N ILE A 250 0.67 -1.70 -5.73
CA ILE A 250 2.12 -1.72 -5.98
C ILE A 250 2.39 -1.43 -7.45
N GLY A 251 1.69 -2.11 -8.35
CA GLY A 251 1.79 -1.91 -9.79
C GLY A 251 1.55 -0.46 -10.22
N SER A 252 0.56 0.21 -9.64
CA SER A 252 0.21 1.60 -9.95
C SER A 252 1.31 2.61 -9.63
N MET A 253 2.26 2.25 -8.76
CA MET A 253 3.40 3.09 -8.39
C MET A 253 4.63 2.86 -9.29
N LEU A 254 4.61 1.81 -10.13
CA LEU A 254 5.72 1.47 -11.02
C LEU A 254 5.73 2.33 -12.30
N PRO A 255 6.92 2.55 -12.90
CA PRO A 255 7.04 3.23 -14.18
C PRO A 255 6.24 2.53 -15.29
N PRO A 256 5.44 3.27 -16.09
CA PRO A 256 4.64 2.67 -17.16
C PRO A 256 5.45 1.87 -18.18
N SER A 257 6.69 2.29 -18.47
CA SER A 257 7.61 1.62 -19.40
C SER A 257 7.98 0.18 -18.97
N SER A 258 7.87 -0.14 -17.69
CA SER A 258 8.18 -1.46 -17.16
C SER A 258 7.00 -2.45 -17.24
N MET A 259 5.82 -1.93 -17.61
CA MET A 259 4.52 -2.58 -17.40
C MET A 259 3.80 -2.99 -18.69
N ASP A 260 4.36 -2.77 -19.88
CA ASP A 260 3.64 -2.94 -21.16
C ASP A 260 2.92 -4.28 -21.32
N GLY A 261 3.60 -5.41 -21.06
CA GLY A 261 2.99 -6.74 -21.20
C GLY A 261 1.81 -7.00 -20.23
N ILE A 262 1.91 -6.54 -18.98
CA ILE A 262 0.82 -6.67 -18.01
C ILE A 262 -0.30 -5.68 -18.33
N THR A 263 0.05 -4.47 -18.76
CA THR A 263 -0.90 -3.44 -19.16
C THR A 263 -1.83 -3.96 -20.25
N GLN A 264 -1.30 -4.63 -21.28
CA GLN A 264 -2.12 -5.25 -22.32
C GLN A 264 -3.05 -6.34 -21.78
N SER A 265 -2.58 -7.18 -20.85
CA SER A 265 -3.43 -8.20 -20.20
C SER A 265 -4.56 -7.60 -19.36
N VAL A 266 -4.29 -6.48 -18.67
CA VAL A 266 -5.30 -5.75 -17.89
C VAL A 266 -6.26 -5.01 -18.80
N LEU A 267 -5.79 -4.39 -19.87
CA LEU A 267 -6.63 -3.72 -20.87
C LEU A 267 -7.57 -4.70 -21.57
N SER A 268 -7.08 -5.87 -21.98
CA SER A 268 -7.94 -6.94 -22.53
C SER A 268 -9.00 -7.38 -21.51
N LEU A 269 -8.64 -7.54 -20.24
CA LEU A 269 -9.60 -7.85 -19.18
C LEU A 269 -10.67 -6.74 -19.03
N LEU A 270 -10.26 -5.48 -18.94
CA LEU A 270 -11.16 -4.32 -18.80
C LEU A 270 -12.00 -4.07 -20.05
N ASN A 271 -11.51 -4.46 -21.23
CA ASN A 271 -12.21 -4.26 -22.50
C ASN A 271 -13.19 -5.39 -22.82
N GLU A 272 -12.79 -6.65 -22.63
CA GLU A 272 -13.56 -7.81 -23.08
C GLU A 272 -14.55 -8.34 -22.04
N LYS A 273 -14.34 -8.05 -20.74
CA LYS A 273 -15.15 -8.62 -19.66
C LYS A 273 -15.79 -7.53 -18.79
N VAL A 274 -16.92 -7.89 -18.18
CA VAL A 274 -17.44 -7.16 -17.03
C VAL A 274 -16.57 -7.57 -15.84
N VAL A 275 -15.87 -6.61 -15.27
CA VAL A 275 -15.04 -6.81 -14.07
C VAL A 275 -15.90 -6.61 -12.83
N ASP A 276 -15.76 -7.50 -11.85
CA ASP A 276 -16.47 -7.39 -10.58
C ASP A 276 -16.11 -6.09 -9.85
N GLU A 277 -17.11 -5.47 -9.21
CA GLU A 277 -16.95 -4.21 -8.48
C GLU A 277 -15.86 -4.29 -7.39
N SER A 278 -15.71 -5.44 -6.76
CA SER A 278 -14.73 -5.66 -5.68
C SER A 278 -13.27 -5.56 -6.13
N ILE A 279 -12.98 -5.77 -7.42
CA ILE A 279 -11.63 -5.74 -7.98
C ILE A 279 -11.45 -4.67 -9.04
N MET A 280 -12.52 -4.00 -9.48
CA MET A 280 -12.49 -3.01 -10.55
C MET A 280 -11.58 -1.82 -10.22
N GLU A 281 -11.74 -1.23 -9.04
CA GLU A 281 -11.03 0.00 -8.67
C GLU A 281 -9.50 -0.16 -8.75
N PRO A 282 -8.88 -1.21 -8.17
CA PRO A 282 -7.44 -1.43 -8.32
C PRO A 282 -6.95 -1.57 -9.77
N TYR A 283 -7.74 -2.19 -10.66
CA TYR A 283 -7.38 -2.30 -12.07
C TYR A 283 -7.49 -0.96 -12.80
N LEU A 284 -8.54 -0.18 -12.52
CA LEU A 284 -8.73 1.14 -13.11
C LEU A 284 -7.64 2.12 -12.65
N ASP A 285 -7.32 2.15 -11.36
CA ASP A 285 -6.27 3.02 -10.82
C ASP A 285 -4.91 2.71 -11.46
N ALA A 286 -4.52 1.43 -11.48
CA ALA A 286 -3.25 1.04 -12.08
C ALA A 286 -3.19 1.36 -13.58
N THR A 287 -4.27 1.09 -14.31
CA THR A 287 -4.35 1.39 -15.74
C THR A 287 -4.31 2.90 -16.00
N ALA A 288 -4.96 3.71 -15.17
CA ALA A 288 -4.88 5.17 -15.27
C ALA A 288 -3.45 5.68 -15.05
N GLN A 289 -2.67 5.06 -14.16
CA GLN A 289 -1.26 5.42 -13.97
C GLN A 289 -0.37 4.96 -15.15
N TRP A 290 -0.70 3.84 -15.81
CA TRP A 290 0.13 3.30 -16.88
C TRP A 290 -0.20 3.87 -18.27
N ARG A 291 -1.49 3.92 -18.62
CA ARG A 291 -2.02 4.17 -19.97
C ARG A 291 -3.45 4.71 -19.92
N ILE A 292 -3.64 5.92 -19.38
CA ILE A 292 -4.98 6.53 -19.25
C ILE A 292 -5.70 6.74 -20.59
N GLU A 293 -4.94 6.98 -21.67
CA GLU A 293 -5.48 7.18 -23.02
C GLU A 293 -6.35 6.00 -23.47
N TYR A 294 -5.92 4.77 -23.19
CA TYR A 294 -6.70 3.57 -23.51
C TYR A 294 -7.98 3.44 -22.69
N LEU A 295 -8.00 3.96 -21.45
CA LEU A 295 -9.25 4.02 -20.68
C LEU A 295 -10.22 5.00 -21.34
N PHE A 296 -9.75 6.14 -21.84
CA PHE A 296 -10.59 7.06 -22.61
C PHE A 296 -11.13 6.41 -23.88
N ASP A 297 -10.33 5.62 -24.60
CA ASP A 297 -10.80 4.90 -25.77
C ASP A 297 -11.92 3.89 -25.43
N ILE A 298 -11.78 3.14 -24.34
CA ILE A 298 -12.83 2.21 -23.87
C ILE A 298 -14.10 2.99 -23.51
N ILE A 299 -13.97 4.13 -22.84
CA ILE A 299 -15.11 4.96 -22.44
C ILE A 299 -15.79 5.55 -23.67
N ASN A 300 -15.05 6.18 -24.57
CA ASN A 300 -15.55 6.77 -25.81
C ASN A 300 -16.23 5.74 -26.71
N SER A 301 -15.63 4.55 -26.85
CA SER A 301 -16.22 3.43 -27.58
C SER A 301 -17.58 3.03 -27.00
N GLY A 302 -17.69 2.92 -25.67
CA GLY A 302 -18.97 2.62 -25.03
C GLY A 302 -20.01 3.75 -25.13
N LEU A 303 -19.59 5.02 -25.03
CA LEU A 303 -20.48 6.17 -25.14
C LEU A 303 -20.97 6.41 -26.58
N SER A 304 -20.17 6.09 -27.59
CA SER A 304 -20.57 6.21 -29.00
C SER A 304 -21.79 5.35 -29.36
N ILE A 305 -22.08 4.31 -28.57
CA ILE A 305 -23.33 3.52 -28.70
C ILE A 305 -24.57 4.41 -28.56
N LEU A 306 -24.54 5.42 -27.68
CA LEU A 306 -25.64 6.37 -27.56
C LEU A 306 -25.85 7.15 -28.86
N GLN A 307 -24.77 7.63 -29.48
CA GLN A 307 -24.86 8.35 -30.75
C GLN A 307 -25.35 7.44 -31.88
N THR A 308 -24.94 6.17 -31.87
CA THR A 308 -25.30 5.23 -32.93
C THR A 308 -26.77 4.83 -32.84
N GLU A 309 -27.29 4.51 -31.64
CA GLU A 309 -28.69 4.12 -31.43
C GLU A 309 -29.67 5.31 -31.58
N ILE A 310 -29.22 6.54 -31.27
CA ILE A 310 -30.03 7.76 -31.46
C ILE A 310 -30.10 8.16 -32.95
N SER A 311 -29.15 7.71 -33.79
CA SER A 311 -29.03 8.10 -35.20
C SER A 311 -29.56 7.05 -36.20
N VAL A 312 -30.11 5.90 -35.76
CA VAL A 312 -30.65 4.89 -36.68
C VAL A 312 -32.07 5.30 -37.12
N PRO A 313 -32.33 5.58 -38.42
CA PRO A 313 -33.69 5.61 -38.96
C PRO A 313 -34.22 4.19 -39.00
N GLU A 314 -35.50 3.97 -38.69
CA GLU A 314 -36.20 2.67 -38.52
C GLU A 314 -36.09 1.64 -39.68
N HIS A 315 -35.37 1.93 -40.76
CA HIS A 315 -35.22 1.04 -41.89
C HIS A 315 -33.76 0.85 -42.31
N SER A 316 -33.12 -0.19 -41.77
CA SER A 316 -31.89 -0.78 -42.33
C SER A 316 -31.88 -2.28 -42.09
N PRO A 317 -31.60 -3.12 -43.12
CA PRO A 317 -31.67 -4.57 -42.98
C PRO A 317 -30.55 -5.11 -42.08
N PRO A 318 -30.76 -6.25 -41.40
CA PRO A 318 -29.84 -6.77 -40.39
C PRO A 318 -28.54 -7.23 -41.04
N ASN A 319 -27.49 -6.43 -40.87
CA ASN A 319 -26.16 -6.78 -41.37
C ASN A 319 -25.59 -7.94 -40.54
N LYS A 320 -25.08 -8.97 -41.24
CA LYS A 320 -24.59 -10.22 -40.64
C LYS A 320 -23.56 -9.95 -39.54
N LYS A 321 -23.95 -10.19 -38.29
CA LYS A 321 -23.07 -10.13 -37.11
C LYS A 321 -21.93 -11.13 -37.28
N LYS A 322 -20.72 -10.65 -37.58
CA LYS A 322 -19.48 -11.37 -37.29
C LYS A 322 -19.52 -11.70 -35.79
N LYS A 323 -19.35 -12.98 -35.43
CA LYS A 323 -19.18 -13.42 -34.04
C LYS A 323 -17.90 -12.78 -33.46
N SER A 324 -18.02 -11.54 -32.98
CA SER A 324 -16.99 -10.91 -32.16
C SER A 324 -17.14 -11.40 -30.72
N LYS A 325 -16.03 -11.53 -29.99
CA LYS A 325 -16.00 -11.75 -28.53
C LYS A 325 -16.49 -10.52 -27.74
N GLU A 326 -17.03 -9.51 -28.41
CA GLU A 326 -17.47 -8.25 -27.82
C GLU A 326 -18.71 -8.39 -26.95
N LEU A 327 -18.68 -7.68 -25.82
CA LEU A 327 -19.81 -7.51 -24.90
C LEU A 327 -21.03 -6.94 -25.64
N PRO A 328 -22.27 -7.29 -25.21
CA PRO A 328 -23.49 -6.68 -25.73
C PRO A 328 -23.44 -5.14 -25.64
N PRO A 329 -24.07 -4.40 -26.57
CA PRO A 329 -24.02 -2.93 -26.60
C PRO A 329 -24.37 -2.26 -25.26
N VAL A 330 -25.44 -2.73 -24.60
CA VAL A 330 -25.88 -2.21 -23.29
C VAL A 330 -24.82 -2.41 -22.21
N ASP A 331 -24.13 -3.55 -22.21
CA ASP A 331 -23.08 -3.84 -21.22
C ASP A 331 -21.82 -3.02 -21.47
N ARG A 332 -21.47 -2.75 -22.73
CA ARG A 332 -20.39 -1.83 -23.09
C ARG A 332 -20.66 -0.40 -22.62
N LEU A 333 -21.87 0.10 -22.85
CA LEU A 333 -22.28 1.42 -22.37
C LEU A 333 -22.26 1.50 -20.84
N ARG A 334 -22.84 0.50 -20.16
CA ARG A 334 -22.85 0.44 -18.69
C ARG A 334 -21.43 0.42 -18.12
N LYS A 335 -20.53 -0.36 -18.72
CA LYS A 335 -19.13 -0.44 -18.35
C LYS A 335 -18.40 0.90 -18.55
N ALA A 336 -18.59 1.56 -19.69
CA ALA A 336 -18.02 2.88 -19.96
C ALA A 336 -18.48 3.93 -18.94
N LEU A 337 -19.78 3.97 -18.63
CA LEU A 337 -20.31 4.89 -17.61
C LEU A 337 -19.76 4.58 -16.22
N ARG A 338 -19.56 3.31 -15.86
CA ARG A 338 -18.93 2.93 -14.59
C ARG A 338 -17.48 3.39 -14.51
N TYR A 339 -16.70 3.15 -15.56
CA TYR A 339 -15.30 3.57 -15.61
C TYR A 339 -15.18 5.10 -15.56
N LEU A 340 -16.01 5.83 -16.31
CA LEU A 340 -16.08 7.28 -16.26
C LEU A 340 -16.45 7.78 -14.86
N LYS A 341 -17.50 7.21 -14.24
CA LYS A 341 -17.90 7.55 -12.87
C LYS A 341 -16.77 7.34 -11.87
N TYR A 342 -16.01 6.25 -12.01
CA TYR A 342 -14.86 5.98 -11.16
C TYR A 342 -13.77 7.04 -11.33
N LEU A 343 -13.34 7.29 -12.57
CA LEU A 343 -12.29 8.28 -12.90
C LEU A 343 -12.63 9.69 -12.40
N LEU A 344 -13.91 10.06 -12.41
CA LEU A 344 -14.37 11.37 -11.92
C LEU A 344 -14.44 11.44 -10.38
N ARG A 345 -14.66 10.31 -9.70
CA ARG A 345 -14.85 10.28 -8.24
C ARG A 345 -13.58 9.98 -7.45
N SER A 346 -12.70 9.15 -8.01
CA SER A 346 -11.46 8.77 -7.34
C SER A 346 -10.52 9.97 -7.31
N TYR A 347 -10.09 10.39 -6.12
CA TYR A 347 -9.25 11.58 -5.92
C TYR A 347 -7.94 11.48 -6.72
N SER A 348 -7.29 10.31 -6.71
CA SER A 348 -6.02 10.07 -7.39
C SER A 348 -6.14 10.18 -8.92
N THR A 349 -7.20 9.63 -9.48
CA THR A 349 -7.44 9.64 -10.94
C THR A 349 -8.00 10.97 -11.40
N ASN A 350 -8.91 11.59 -10.65
CA ASN A 350 -9.43 12.92 -10.95
C ASN A 350 -8.31 13.96 -10.96
N GLN A 351 -7.41 13.94 -9.97
CA GLN A 351 -6.26 14.85 -9.95
C GLN A 351 -5.37 14.67 -11.19
N LEU A 352 -5.08 13.42 -11.58
CA LEU A 352 -4.31 13.12 -12.80
C LEU A 352 -5.00 13.65 -14.06
N ILE A 353 -6.30 13.42 -14.20
CA ILE A 353 -7.09 13.86 -15.35
C ILE A 353 -7.13 15.39 -15.42
N THR A 354 -7.43 16.05 -14.30
CA THR A 354 -7.56 17.51 -14.25
C THR A 354 -6.23 18.21 -14.51
N CYS A 355 -5.10 17.66 -14.03
CA CYS A 355 -3.80 18.28 -14.22
C CYS A 355 -3.15 17.98 -15.58
N SER A 356 -3.45 16.83 -16.20
CA SER A 356 -2.69 16.36 -17.37
C SER A 356 -3.54 16.04 -18.60
N TYR A 357 -4.87 15.92 -18.46
CA TYR A 357 -5.79 15.50 -19.51
C TYR A 357 -7.11 16.31 -19.50
N LEU A 358 -7.03 17.58 -19.09
CA LEU A 358 -8.20 18.47 -18.98
C LEU A 358 -8.96 18.59 -20.31
N TYR A 359 -8.25 18.67 -21.43
CA TYR A 359 -8.86 18.77 -22.76
C TYR A 359 -9.74 17.55 -23.09
N GLN A 360 -9.27 16.34 -22.79
CA GLN A 360 -10.03 15.11 -22.98
C GLN A 360 -11.24 15.05 -22.06
N LEU A 361 -11.12 15.59 -20.84
CA LEU A 361 -12.24 15.70 -19.91
C LEU A 361 -13.34 16.65 -20.43
N GLU A 362 -12.96 17.81 -20.96
CA GLU A 362 -13.91 18.78 -21.55
C GLU A 362 -14.72 18.20 -22.71
N GLN A 363 -14.16 17.24 -23.47
CA GLN A 363 -14.90 16.56 -24.54
C GLN A 363 -16.11 15.79 -24.01
N PHE A 364 -16.02 15.17 -22.82
CA PHE A 364 -17.17 14.49 -22.21
C PHE A 364 -18.27 15.47 -21.79
N TYR A 365 -17.91 16.69 -21.37
CA TYR A 365 -18.88 17.73 -21.02
C TYR A 365 -19.58 18.33 -22.24
N LYS A 366 -18.84 18.59 -23.34
CA LYS A 366 -19.42 19.14 -24.58
C LYS A 366 -20.42 18.19 -25.24
N VAL A 367 -20.20 16.87 -25.15
CA VAL A 367 -21.19 15.88 -25.61
C VAL A 367 -22.50 16.02 -24.84
N SER A 368 -22.47 16.33 -23.53
CA SER A 368 -23.67 16.57 -22.71
C SER A 368 -24.44 17.84 -23.08
N GLU A 369 -23.75 18.91 -23.51
CA GLU A 369 -24.40 20.16 -23.93
C GLU A 369 -25.08 20.02 -25.31
N GLY A 370 -24.49 19.24 -26.22
CA GLY A 370 -25.10 18.94 -27.51
C GLY A 370 -26.46 18.23 -27.40
N PHE A 371 -26.63 17.36 -26.37
CA PHE A 371 -27.90 16.69 -26.07
C PHE A 371 -28.98 17.61 -25.52
N GLN A 372 -28.64 18.77 -24.92
CA GLN A 372 -29.62 19.75 -24.46
C GLN A 372 -30.08 20.72 -25.57
N SER A 373 -29.29 20.86 -26.64
CA SER A 373 -29.65 21.71 -27.79
C SER A 373 -30.51 21.03 -28.86
N SER A 374 -30.78 19.73 -28.71
CA SER A 374 -31.51 18.88 -29.66
C SER A 374 -32.81 18.29 -29.10
N ALA A 375 -33.26 18.76 -27.94
CA ALA A 375 -34.61 18.61 -27.40
C ALA A 375 -35.34 19.95 -27.48
#